data_AF-A0A1H6SIS4-F1
#
_entry.id   AF-A0A1H6SIS4-F1
#
_cell.length_a   1.000
_cell.length_b   1.000
_cell.length_c   1.000
_cell.angle_alpha   90.00
_cell.angle_beta   90.00
_cell.angle_gamma   90.00
#
_symmetry.space_group_name_H-M   'P 1'
#
loop_
_entity.id
_entity.type
_entity.pdbx_description
1 polymer ?
#
loop_
_entity_poly.entity_id
_entity_poly.type
_entity_poly.pdbx_seq_one_letter_code
_entity_poly.pdbx_strand_id
1 'polypeptide(L)'
;MYKRVRLKDTVEVPPRQLADVSPQRVKHLLQDKLEGRMDEDVGSVVSIAEVHDIGEGTVLPNRPGVYYEAEFDAITFDPDMQEVVDGTVVEVVEFGAFVGIGPVDGLLHVSQISDEYLAFDGENQQLASTESNQTLGVDDPVRVRVVTKSIDERNPRDSKIGLTAKQPGLGKHEWLESDRSKRTQEATSEGT
;
A
#
# COMPACT_ATOMS: atom_id res chain seq x y z
N MET A 1 0.64 4.95 -5.93
CA MET A 1 -0.25 6.12 -5.67
C MET A 1 -1.74 5.79 -5.66
N TYR A 2 -2.55 6.62 -4.98
CA TYR A 2 -4.01 6.51 -5.00
C TYR A 2 -4.58 7.07 -6.30
N LYS A 3 -5.40 6.28 -6.99
CA LYS A 3 -6.04 6.64 -8.25
C LYS A 3 -7.56 6.50 -8.07
N ARG A 4 -8.32 7.43 -8.65
CA ARG A 4 -9.77 7.27 -8.79
C ARG A 4 -10.02 6.71 -10.17
N VAL A 5 -10.53 5.48 -10.23
CA VAL A 5 -10.79 4.76 -11.48
C VAL A 5 -12.26 4.45 -11.60
N ARG A 6 -12.75 4.47 -12.83
CA ARG A 6 -14.13 4.12 -13.14
C ARG A 6 -14.18 2.69 -13.64
N LEU A 7 -14.95 1.86 -12.96
CA LEU A 7 -15.04 0.43 -13.22
C LEU A 7 -16.48 0.03 -13.54
N LYS A 8 -16.59 -1.04 -14.31
CA LYS A 8 -17.86 -1.74 -14.56
C LYS A 8 -17.72 -3.14 -14.04
N ASP A 9 -18.62 -3.53 -13.16
CA ASP A 9 -18.65 -4.90 -12.63
C ASP A 9 -20.08 -5.34 -12.38
N THR A 10 -20.29 -6.65 -12.41
CA THR A 10 -21.58 -7.27 -12.12
C THR A 10 -21.69 -7.59 -10.64
N VAL A 11 -22.71 -7.06 -9.97
CA VAL A 11 -23.03 -7.34 -8.57
C VAL A 11 -24.18 -8.35 -8.48
N GLU A 12 -24.02 -9.34 -7.60
CA GLU A 12 -25.11 -10.27 -7.28
C GLU A 12 -25.95 -9.71 -6.14
N VAL A 13 -27.24 -9.49 -6.40
CA VAL A 13 -28.22 -9.11 -5.39
C VAL A 13 -28.99 -10.35 -4.95
N PRO A 14 -28.88 -10.77 -3.68
CA PRO A 14 -29.62 -11.92 -3.15
C PRO A 14 -31.15 -11.70 -3.22
N PRO A 15 -31.98 -12.75 -3.36
CA PRO A 15 -33.44 -12.64 -3.40
C PRO A 15 -34.06 -11.87 -2.25
N ARG A 16 -33.48 -12.02 -1.06
CA ARG A 16 -33.94 -11.33 0.16
C ARG A 16 -33.77 -9.81 0.10
N GLN A 17 -32.89 -9.34 -0.79
CA GLN A 17 -32.49 -7.94 -0.90
C GLN A 17 -33.05 -7.25 -2.16
N LEU A 18 -33.77 -7.97 -3.03
CA LEU A 18 -34.38 -7.44 -4.26
C LEU A 18 -35.47 -6.41 -4.03
N ALA A 19 -36.06 -6.37 -2.83
CA ALA A 19 -37.11 -5.39 -2.50
C ALA A 19 -36.60 -3.93 -2.50
N ASP A 20 -35.29 -3.72 -2.41
CA ASP A 20 -34.65 -2.41 -2.40
C ASP A 20 -33.28 -2.49 -3.09
N VAL A 21 -33.26 -2.24 -4.40
CA VAL A 21 -32.03 -2.13 -5.21
C VAL A 21 -31.66 -0.66 -5.37
N SER A 22 -31.42 0.01 -4.24
CA SER A 22 -30.93 1.39 -4.23
C SER A 22 -29.43 1.45 -4.53
N PRO A 23 -28.92 2.59 -5.05
CA PRO A 23 -27.48 2.81 -5.24
C PRO A 23 -26.65 2.62 -3.98
N GLN A 24 -27.22 2.93 -2.81
CA GLN A 24 -26.56 2.70 -1.51
C GLN A 24 -26.36 1.22 -1.23
N ARG A 25 -27.34 0.37 -1.56
CA ARG A 25 -27.21 -1.08 -1.37
C ARG A 25 -26.24 -1.70 -2.36
N VAL A 26 -26.33 -1.31 -3.63
CA VAL A 26 -25.38 -1.77 -4.66
C VAL A 26 -23.97 -1.36 -4.29
N LYS A 27 -23.77 -0.14 -3.79
CA LYS A 27 -22.49 0.29 -3.24
C LYS A 27 -22.01 -0.66 -2.15
N HIS A 28 -22.84 -0.97 -1.14
CA HIS A 28 -22.44 -1.85 -0.05
C HIS A 28 -22.06 -3.27 -0.54
N LEU A 29 -22.85 -3.84 -1.47
CA LEU A 29 -22.54 -5.14 -2.06
C LEU A 29 -21.25 -5.12 -2.89
N LEU A 30 -20.98 -4.03 -3.61
CA LEU A 30 -19.72 -3.83 -4.33
C LEU A 30 -18.55 -3.65 -3.37
N GLN A 31 -18.74 -2.97 -2.24
CA GLN A 31 -17.73 -2.83 -1.20
C GLN A 31 -17.37 -4.21 -0.64
N ASP A 32 -18.35 -5.00 -0.20
CA ASP A 32 -18.12 -6.35 0.31
C ASP A 32 -17.45 -7.27 -0.71
N LYS A 33 -17.78 -7.09 -2.00
CA LYS A 33 -17.22 -7.90 -3.10
C LYS A 33 -15.78 -7.51 -3.41
N LEU A 34 -15.49 -6.21 -3.54
CA LEU A 34 -14.27 -5.69 -4.16
C LEU A 34 -13.27 -5.09 -3.18
N GLU A 35 -13.69 -4.59 -2.02
CA GLU A 35 -12.76 -4.00 -1.06
C GLU A 35 -11.69 -5.02 -0.63
N GLY A 36 -10.45 -4.55 -0.64
CA GLY A 36 -9.29 -5.37 -0.34
C GLY A 36 -8.78 -6.20 -1.51
N ARG A 37 -9.54 -6.43 -2.60
CA ARG A 37 -9.04 -7.20 -3.75
C ARG A 37 -7.88 -6.50 -4.45
N MET A 38 -6.96 -7.29 -4.98
CA MET A 38 -5.83 -6.84 -5.78
C MET A 38 -6.03 -7.28 -7.22
N ASP A 39 -5.84 -6.35 -8.14
CA ASP A 39 -5.87 -6.56 -9.58
C ASP A 39 -4.54 -6.07 -10.17
N GLU A 40 -4.00 -6.75 -11.19
CA GLU A 40 -2.72 -6.38 -11.80
C GLU A 40 -2.79 -5.02 -12.53
N ASP A 41 -3.93 -4.70 -13.13
CA ASP A 41 -4.13 -3.51 -13.95
C ASP A 41 -4.58 -2.30 -13.12
N VAL A 42 -5.45 -2.54 -12.12
CA VAL A 42 -6.08 -1.46 -11.33
C VAL A 42 -5.46 -1.26 -9.94
N GLY A 43 -4.69 -2.24 -9.46
CA GLY A 43 -4.08 -2.27 -8.13
C GLY A 43 -5.03 -2.74 -7.03
N SER A 44 -4.74 -2.36 -5.79
CA SER A 44 -5.58 -2.70 -4.63
C SER A 44 -6.82 -1.83 -4.59
N VAL A 45 -8.01 -2.41 -4.57
CA VAL A 45 -9.26 -1.65 -4.37
C VAL A 45 -9.41 -1.32 -2.89
N VAL A 46 -9.32 -0.03 -2.57
CA VAL A 46 -9.39 0.46 -1.19
C VAL A 46 -10.84 0.69 -0.78
N SER A 47 -11.60 1.40 -1.60
CA SER A 47 -13.03 1.63 -1.34
C SER A 47 -13.79 2.05 -2.59
N ILE A 48 -15.09 1.83 -2.57
CA ILE A 48 -16.03 2.29 -3.61
C ILE A 48 -16.52 3.70 -3.25
N ALA A 49 -16.23 4.68 -4.10
CA ALA A 49 -16.61 6.07 -3.86
C ALA A 49 -18.10 6.30 -4.15
N GLU A 50 -18.51 6.10 -5.40
CA GLU A 50 -19.84 6.45 -5.90
C GLU A 50 -20.30 5.47 -6.97
N VAL A 51 -21.60 5.15 -6.98
CA VAL A 51 -22.24 4.31 -8.00
C VAL A 51 -23.04 5.25 -8.91
N HIS A 52 -22.73 5.23 -10.20
CA HIS A 52 -23.30 6.15 -11.19
C HIS A 52 -24.51 5.56 -11.90
N ASP A 53 -24.36 4.33 -12.40
CA ASP A 53 -25.38 3.67 -13.20
C ASP A 53 -25.56 2.22 -12.74
N ILE A 54 -26.82 1.76 -12.76
CA ILE A 54 -27.20 0.38 -12.43
C ILE A 54 -28.04 -0.10 -13.60
N GLY A 55 -27.48 -1.00 -14.39
CA GLY A 55 -28.11 -1.60 -15.54
C GLY A 55 -29.22 -2.58 -15.18
N GLU A 56 -29.71 -3.30 -16.19
CA GLU A 56 -30.79 -4.25 -16.02
C GLU A 56 -30.32 -5.53 -15.28
N GLY A 57 -31.16 -6.00 -14.36
CA GLY A 57 -30.92 -7.22 -13.60
C GLY A 57 -31.17 -8.46 -14.43
N THR A 58 -30.14 -9.31 -14.61
CA THR A 58 -30.25 -10.59 -15.30
C THR A 58 -30.33 -11.74 -14.31
N VAL A 59 -31.26 -12.67 -14.52
CA VAL A 59 -31.36 -13.91 -13.74
C VAL A 59 -30.62 -15.02 -14.48
N LEU A 60 -29.66 -15.66 -13.81
CA LEU A 60 -28.94 -16.80 -14.38
C LEU A 60 -29.61 -18.12 -13.97
N PRO A 61 -29.78 -19.10 -14.89
CA PRO A 61 -30.30 -20.41 -14.54
C PRO A 61 -29.48 -21.07 -13.42
N ASN A 62 -30.15 -21.70 -12.47
CA ASN A 62 -29.54 -22.36 -11.29
C ASN A 62 -28.78 -21.43 -10.33
N ARG A 63 -28.95 -20.11 -10.42
CA ARG A 63 -28.44 -19.18 -9.41
C ARG A 63 -29.59 -18.43 -8.74
N PRO A 64 -29.56 -18.27 -7.40
CA PRO A 64 -30.66 -17.65 -6.68
C PRO A 64 -30.68 -16.12 -6.86
N GLY A 65 -29.53 -15.47 -7.06
CA GLY A 65 -29.43 -14.00 -7.16
C GLY A 65 -29.81 -13.42 -8.53
N VAL A 66 -30.08 -12.11 -8.52
CA VAL A 66 -30.18 -11.28 -9.73
C VAL A 66 -28.88 -10.51 -9.90
N TYR A 67 -28.36 -10.49 -11.12
CA TYR A 67 -27.07 -9.91 -11.46
C TYR A 67 -27.28 -8.55 -12.12
N TYR A 68 -26.81 -7.49 -11.49
CA TYR A 68 -26.88 -6.13 -12.03
C TYR A 68 -25.50 -5.69 -12.48
N GLU A 69 -25.39 -5.19 -13.70
CA GLU A 69 -24.18 -4.49 -14.13
C GLU A 69 -24.20 -3.08 -13.54
N ALA A 70 -23.14 -2.69 -12.84
CA ALA A 70 -23.04 -1.37 -12.22
C ALA A 70 -21.78 -0.65 -12.69
N GLU A 71 -21.92 0.64 -13.01
CA GLU A 71 -20.82 1.56 -13.26
C GLU A 71 -20.56 2.39 -11.99
N PHE A 72 -19.34 2.31 -11.47
CA PHE A 72 -18.97 2.98 -10.22
C PHE A 72 -17.55 3.51 -10.26
N ASP A 73 -17.30 4.55 -9.46
CA ASP A 73 -15.95 5.04 -9.20
C ASP A 73 -15.38 4.35 -7.96
N ALA A 74 -14.20 3.76 -8.11
CA ALA A 74 -13.43 3.15 -7.03
C ALA A 74 -12.16 3.95 -6.77
N ILE A 75 -11.75 3.98 -5.50
CA ILE A 75 -10.44 4.44 -5.08
C ILE A 75 -9.54 3.21 -5.03
N THR A 76 -8.54 3.18 -5.91
CA THR A 76 -7.55 2.12 -5.93
C THR A 76 -6.18 2.64 -5.54
N PHE A 77 -5.35 1.75 -5.03
CA PHE A 77 -3.97 2.01 -4.68
C PHE A 77 -3.08 1.15 -5.55
N ASP A 78 -2.33 1.82 -6.42
CA ASP A 78 -1.44 1.18 -7.37
C ASP A 78 -0.08 1.90 -7.32
N PRO A 79 0.92 1.31 -6.62
CA PRO A 79 2.27 1.87 -6.58
C PRO A 79 3.02 1.56 -7.87
N ASP A 80 3.63 2.60 -8.43
CA ASP A 80 4.43 2.50 -9.64
C ASP A 80 5.86 2.04 -9.31
N MET A 81 6.51 1.36 -10.26
CA MET A 81 7.91 0.95 -10.10
C MET A 81 8.82 2.18 -10.02
N GLN A 82 9.79 2.16 -9.11
CA GLN A 82 10.70 3.27 -8.79
C GLN A 82 10.05 4.49 -8.13
N GLU A 83 8.78 4.39 -7.75
CA GLU A 83 8.10 5.44 -7.01
C GLU A 83 8.68 5.59 -5.60
N VAL A 84 8.91 6.83 -5.17
CA VAL A 84 9.31 7.15 -3.79
C VAL A 84 8.05 7.39 -2.97
N VAL A 85 7.91 6.62 -1.90
CA VAL A 85 6.76 6.67 -0.99
C VAL A 85 7.25 6.87 0.43
N ASP A 86 6.52 7.65 1.20
CA ASP A 86 6.68 7.75 2.64
C ASP A 86 5.75 6.72 3.30
N GLY A 87 6.26 5.97 4.27
CA GLY A 87 5.53 4.93 4.97
C GLY A 87 5.96 4.82 6.42
N THR A 88 5.31 3.94 7.16
CA THR A 88 5.60 3.69 8.58
C THR A 88 5.98 2.24 8.78
N VAL A 89 7.02 1.98 9.56
CA VAL A 89 7.40 0.60 9.89
C VAL A 89 6.32 -0.03 10.78
N VAL A 90 5.68 -1.09 10.30
CA VAL A 90 4.63 -1.82 11.01
C VAL A 90 5.22 -2.95 11.84
N GLU A 91 6.27 -3.61 11.32
CA GLU A 91 6.90 -4.75 11.97
C GLU A 91 8.38 -4.81 11.58
N VAL A 92 9.24 -5.24 12.52
CA VAL A 92 10.66 -5.45 12.29
C VAL A 92 10.99 -6.91 12.55
N VAL A 93 11.74 -7.51 11.63
CA VAL A 93 12.14 -8.93 11.66
C VAL A 93 13.65 -9.05 11.40
N GLU A 94 14.22 -10.23 11.67
CA GLU A 94 15.67 -10.45 11.53
C GLU A 94 16.23 -10.14 10.14
N PHE A 95 15.43 -10.34 9.09
CA PHE A 95 15.85 -10.14 7.69
C PHE A 95 15.41 -8.80 7.09
N GLY A 96 14.74 -7.93 7.86
CA GLY A 96 14.26 -6.64 7.35
C GLY A 96 13.15 -6.00 8.19
N ALA A 97 12.42 -5.08 7.56
CA ALA A 97 11.30 -4.39 8.17
C ALA A 97 10.12 -4.35 7.19
N PHE A 98 8.91 -4.52 7.70
CA PHE A 98 7.68 -4.31 6.96
C PHE A 98 7.26 -2.85 7.11
N VAL A 99 7.13 -2.17 5.98
CA VAL A 99 6.74 -0.76 5.91
C VAL A 99 5.36 -0.68 5.29
N GLY A 100 4.40 -0.16 6.04
CA GLY A 100 3.07 0.14 5.54
C GLY A 100 3.13 1.36 4.62
N ILE A 101 2.78 1.17 3.35
CA ILE A 101 2.77 2.24 2.32
C ILE A 101 1.35 2.62 1.90
N GLY A 102 0.35 2.29 2.72
CA GLY A 102 -1.07 2.54 2.48
C GLY A 102 -1.92 1.30 2.82
N PRO A 103 -2.65 0.71 1.85
CA PRO A 103 -3.43 -0.52 2.07
C PRO A 103 -2.60 -1.81 1.94
N VAL A 104 -1.32 -1.70 1.61
CA VAL A 104 -0.39 -2.81 1.38
C VAL A 104 0.90 -2.58 2.16
N ASP A 105 1.52 -3.68 2.55
CA ASP A 105 2.79 -3.69 3.24
C ASP A 105 3.92 -4.02 2.27
N GLY A 106 5.00 -3.24 2.32
CA GLY A 106 6.22 -3.51 1.58
C GLY A 106 7.31 -4.09 2.47
N LEU A 107 8.10 -5.02 1.92
CA LEU A 107 9.25 -5.58 2.58
C LEU A 107 10.50 -4.74 2.25
N LEU A 108 11.08 -4.14 3.29
CA LEU A 108 12.38 -3.51 3.24
C LEU A 108 13.42 -4.49 3.79
N HIS A 109 14.16 -5.15 2.89
CA HIS A 109 15.19 -6.11 3.29
C HIS A 109 16.36 -5.42 4.00
N VAL A 110 16.99 -6.06 5.00
CA VAL A 110 18.07 -5.46 5.80
C VAL A 110 19.23 -4.90 4.96
N SER A 111 19.58 -5.57 3.86
CA SER A 111 20.62 -5.11 2.91
C SER A 111 20.23 -3.90 2.05
N GLN A 112 18.95 -3.51 2.10
CA GLN A 112 18.39 -2.37 1.38
C GLN A 112 18.07 -1.19 2.31
N ILE A 113 18.31 -1.30 3.62
CA ILE A 113 18.08 -0.22 4.59
C ILE A 113 19.25 0.76 4.57
N SER A 114 20.46 0.25 4.76
CA SER A 114 21.70 1.03 4.84
C SER A 114 22.86 0.28 4.16
N ASP A 115 23.97 0.97 3.93
CA ASP A 115 25.24 0.34 3.53
C ASP A 115 25.88 -0.49 4.66
N GLU A 116 25.53 -0.16 5.91
CA GLU A 116 26.04 -0.81 7.11
C GLU A 116 25.24 -2.06 7.48
N TYR A 117 25.89 -2.96 8.23
CA TYR A 117 25.22 -4.13 8.80
C TYR A 117 24.40 -3.73 10.02
N LEU A 118 23.08 -3.90 9.91
CA LEU A 118 22.15 -3.71 11.02
C LEU A 118 21.94 -5.05 11.74
N ALA A 119 22.16 -5.05 13.05
CA ALA A 119 21.84 -6.19 13.90
C ALA A 119 20.38 -6.07 14.38
N PHE A 120 19.67 -7.20 14.36
CA PHE A 120 18.32 -7.27 14.93
C PHE A 120 18.40 -7.43 16.45
N ASP A 121 17.76 -6.50 17.15
CA ASP A 121 17.55 -6.54 18.58
C ASP A 121 16.12 -7.02 18.85
N GLY A 122 16.00 -8.31 19.20
CA GLY A 122 14.72 -8.96 19.46
C GLY A 122 14.03 -8.50 20.75
N GLU A 123 14.75 -7.89 21.70
CA GLU A 123 14.12 -7.36 22.92
C GLU A 123 13.34 -6.07 22.63
N ASN A 124 13.86 -5.24 21.73
CA ASN A 124 13.28 -3.94 21.39
C ASN A 124 12.59 -3.90 20.02
N GLN A 125 12.55 -5.03 19.29
CA GLN A 125 12.01 -5.14 17.92
C GLN A 125 12.54 -4.03 16.99
N GLN A 126 13.86 -3.85 17.01
CA GLN A 126 14.52 -2.79 16.26
C GLN A 126 15.78 -3.31 15.56
N LEU A 127 16.13 -2.66 14.46
CA LEU A 127 17.38 -2.86 13.74
C LEU A 127 18.34 -1.73 14.13
N ALA A 128 19.48 -2.09 14.72
CA ALA A 128 20.48 -1.12 15.19
C ALA A 128 21.81 -1.33 14.46
N SER A 129 22.43 -0.23 14.03
CA SER A 129 23.79 -0.26 13.47
C SER A 129 24.82 -0.04 14.58
N THR A 130 25.86 -0.86 14.57
CA THR A 130 27.01 -0.72 15.47
C THR A 130 27.93 0.45 15.07
N GLU A 131 27.92 0.86 13.80
CA GLU A 131 28.86 1.87 13.27
C GLU A 131 28.29 3.28 13.33
N SER A 132 27.12 3.51 12.71
CA SER A 132 26.48 4.83 12.69
C SER A 132 25.53 5.12 13.86
N ASN A 133 25.34 4.18 14.80
CA ASN A 133 24.38 4.28 15.90
C ASN A 133 22.95 4.65 15.43
N GLN A 134 22.61 4.23 14.20
CA GLN A 134 21.29 4.41 13.60
C GLN A 134 20.38 3.27 14.05
N THR A 135 19.16 3.61 14.41
CA THR A 135 18.13 2.64 14.82
C THR A 135 16.88 2.78 13.94
N LEU A 136 16.29 1.64 13.62
CA LEU A 136 15.02 1.53 12.92
C LEU A 136 14.11 0.59 13.71
N GLY A 137 13.08 1.15 14.34
CA GLY A 137 12.08 0.42 15.10
C GLY A 137 10.70 0.42 14.45
N VAL A 138 9.75 -0.20 15.14
CA VAL A 138 8.32 -0.10 14.82
C VAL A 138 7.84 1.34 15.02
N ASP A 139 6.86 1.76 14.22
CA ASP A 139 6.30 3.13 14.16
C ASP A 139 7.23 4.21 13.63
N ASP A 140 8.45 3.87 13.22
CA ASP A 140 9.37 4.84 12.62
C ASP A 140 8.89 5.27 11.21
N PRO A 141 8.85 6.59 10.94
CA PRO A 141 8.49 7.09 9.62
C PRO A 141 9.72 7.01 8.69
N VAL A 142 9.52 6.38 7.55
CA VAL A 142 10.58 6.08 6.58
C VAL A 142 10.19 6.52 5.18
N ARG A 143 11.17 7.03 4.45
CA ARG A 143 11.05 7.28 3.02
C ARG A 143 11.73 6.14 2.26
N VAL A 144 10.96 5.45 1.43
CA VAL A 144 11.40 4.27 0.71
C VAL A 144 11.07 4.40 -0.77
N ARG A 145 11.73 3.60 -1.60
CA ARG A 145 11.44 3.49 -3.03
C ARG A 145 11.01 2.07 -3.37
N VAL A 146 9.97 1.95 -4.20
CA VAL A 146 9.50 0.67 -4.71
C VAL A 146 10.48 0.14 -5.75
N VAL A 147 11.05 -1.04 -5.50
CA VAL A 147 12.02 -1.68 -6.42
C VAL A 147 11.43 -2.86 -7.16
N THR A 148 10.53 -3.61 -6.54
CA THR A 148 9.86 -4.75 -7.14
C THR A 148 8.42 -4.77 -6.71
N LYS A 149 7.54 -5.13 -7.64
CA LYS A 149 6.10 -5.29 -7.41
C LYS A 149 5.76 -6.70 -7.85
N SER A 150 5.38 -7.56 -6.90
CA SER A 150 4.80 -8.87 -7.17
C SER A 150 3.42 -8.88 -6.55
N ILE A 151 2.40 -8.68 -7.38
CA ILE A 151 1.01 -8.73 -6.93
C ILE A 151 0.54 -10.18 -6.98
N ASP A 152 -0.13 -10.62 -5.93
CA ASP A 152 -0.91 -11.85 -5.95
C ASP A 152 -2.40 -11.48 -5.99
N GLU A 153 -3.08 -11.83 -7.08
CA GLU A 153 -4.49 -11.52 -7.31
C GLU A 153 -5.43 -12.23 -6.32
N ARG A 154 -4.98 -13.36 -5.73
CA ARG A 154 -5.82 -14.18 -4.84
C ARG A 154 -5.70 -13.71 -3.40
N ASN A 155 -4.50 -13.32 -2.98
CA ASN A 155 -4.21 -12.89 -1.62
C ASN A 155 -3.50 -11.52 -1.63
N PRO A 156 -4.26 -10.44 -1.43
CA PRO A 156 -3.72 -9.08 -1.34
C PRO A 156 -2.63 -8.93 -0.27
N ARG A 157 -2.76 -9.67 0.84
CA ARG A 157 -1.80 -9.70 1.95
C ARG A 157 -0.50 -10.45 1.62
N ASP A 158 -0.53 -11.35 0.64
CA ASP A 158 0.65 -12.10 0.19
C ASP A 158 1.39 -11.37 -0.94
N SER A 159 0.86 -10.24 -1.42
CA SER A 159 1.52 -9.41 -2.42
C SER A 159 2.85 -8.90 -1.86
N LYS A 160 3.94 -9.18 -2.57
CA LYS A 160 5.29 -8.81 -2.15
C LYS A 160 5.73 -7.56 -2.89
N ILE A 161 5.75 -6.45 -2.18
CA ILE A 161 6.34 -5.20 -2.67
C ILE A 161 7.74 -5.08 -2.06
N GLY A 162 8.77 -5.15 -2.90
CA GLY A 162 10.14 -4.91 -2.46
C GLY A 162 10.42 -3.42 -2.38
N LEU A 163 11.00 -2.99 -1.26
CA LEU A 163 11.36 -1.61 -0.98
C LEU A 163 12.88 -1.46 -0.82
N THR A 164 13.38 -0.25 -1.11
CA THR A 164 14.76 0.15 -0.81
C THR A 164 14.80 1.52 -0.14
N ALA A 165 15.70 1.67 0.83
CA ALA A 165 16.02 2.93 1.51
C ALA A 165 17.50 3.33 1.37
N LYS A 166 18.31 2.51 0.69
CA LYS A 166 19.75 2.68 0.53
C LYS A 166 20.17 3.86 -0.35
N GLN A 167 19.25 4.43 -1.13
CA GLN A 167 19.59 5.48 -2.10
C GLN A 167 19.64 6.87 -1.45
N PRO A 168 20.41 7.82 -2.02
CA PRO A 168 20.49 9.17 -1.49
C PRO A 168 19.11 9.84 -1.40
N GLY A 169 18.77 10.36 -0.22
CA GLY A 169 17.47 11.01 0.04
C GLY A 169 16.35 10.05 0.46
N LEU A 170 16.67 8.78 0.71
CA LEU A 170 15.78 7.78 1.32
C LEU A 170 16.30 7.40 2.72
N GLY A 171 15.47 6.71 3.50
CA GLY A 171 15.77 6.32 4.89
C GLY A 171 14.79 6.92 5.89
N LYS A 172 15.11 6.76 7.18
CA LYS A 172 14.34 7.37 8.27
C LYS A 172 14.39 8.89 8.15
N HIS A 173 13.27 9.58 8.41
CA HIS A 173 13.23 11.05 8.31
C HIS A 173 14.27 11.72 9.22
N GLU A 174 14.54 11.17 10.40
CA GLU A 174 15.59 11.66 11.31
C GLU A 174 17.00 11.65 10.69
N TRP A 175 17.31 10.61 9.89
CA TRP A 175 18.60 10.51 9.20
C TRP A 175 18.70 11.57 8.10
N LEU A 176 17.61 11.78 7.36
CA LEU A 176 17.52 12.79 6.31
C LEU A 176 17.66 14.22 6.85
N GLU A 177 17.06 14.52 8.01
CA GLU A 177 17.20 15.81 8.67
C GLU A 177 18.64 16.07 9.15
N SER A 178 19.28 15.04 9.71
CA SER A 178 20.67 15.10 10.14
C SER A 178 21.62 15.36 8.98
N ASP A 179 21.44 14.66 7.86
CA ASP A 179 22.24 14.83 6.64
C ASP A 179 22.03 16.21 6.00
N ARG A 180 20.78 16.69 5.98
CA ARG A 180 20.47 18.03 5.45
C ARG A 180 21.10 19.13 6.29
N SER A 181 21.12 18.96 7.61
CA SER A 181 21.74 19.91 8.54
C SER A 181 23.26 19.97 8.36
N LYS A 182 23.94 18.82 8.23
CA LYS A 182 25.38 18.74 7.94
C LYS A 182 25.74 19.44 6.63
N ARG A 183 25.03 19.13 5.54
CA ARG A 183 25.26 19.76 4.22
C ARG A 183 25.04 21.27 4.23
N THR A 184 24.07 21.76 5.00
CA THR A 184 23.81 23.20 5.12
C THR A 184 24.93 23.91 5.87
N GLN A 185 25.49 23.29 6.90
CA GLN A 185 26.64 23.82 7.64
C GLN A 185 27.91 23.85 6.77
N GLU A 186 28.17 22.78 6.02
CA GLU A 186 29.29 22.70 5.08
C GLU A 186 29.20 23.78 3.99
N ALA A 187 28.03 23.94 3.36
CA ALA A 187 27.80 24.97 2.34
C ALA A 187 27.93 26.41 2.88
N THR A 188 27.66 26.64 4.16
CA THR A 188 27.83 27.96 4.79
C THR A 188 29.31 28.23 5.11
N SER A 189 30.10 27.18 5.37
CA SER A 189 31.53 27.29 5.69
C SER A 189 32.44 27.48 4.46
N GLU A 190 32.04 27.00 3.28
CA GLU A 190 32.80 27.16 2.02
C GLU A 190 32.50 28.48 1.29
N GLY A 191 31.50 29.24 1.74
CA GLY A 191 31.05 30.50 1.12
C GLY A 191 31.62 31.79 1.72
N THR A 192 32.58 31.71 2.65
CA THR A 192 33.27 32.85 3.28
C THR A 192 34.76 32.82 2.94
#